data_AF-A0A0F8XF37-F1
#
_entry.id   AF-A0A0F8XF37-F1
#
_cell.length_a   1.000
_cell.length_b   1.000
_cell.length_c   1.000
_cell.angle_alpha   90.00
_cell.angle_beta   90.00
_cell.angle_gamma   90.00
#
_symmetry.space_group_name_H-M   'P 1'
#
loop_
_entity.id
_entity.type
_entity.pdbx_description
1 polymer ?
#
loop_
_entity_poly.entity_id
_entity_poly.type
_entity_poly.pdbx_seq_one_letter_code
_entity_poly.pdbx_strand_id
1 'polypeptide(L)'
;TTTISFATSSLVFNLDGIGDFDIQDNGSSVLFINDSGNVDIAGPLGVTGTTTLATTTLAKATVSGDIDVSGLLGVIGTSTLATTTIAKLTVSGDTTLSGALDVTGLVGLATTTIDNAAITNTLTANLGLVIASSTPATTTLALYNNAGILYWNGSTVDSGNAHERTVTFDETITAGDVIKIINNGGEKAKKILGAIGSSIDIGATNVFESANAAYISAASISNDKVVIGYQDSGNFSYGTAVVGTVSGTSISFGTPVVFESATTMYISAASIGNDKVVIAYRDNGNSSFGTAIVGTVSGTSISFGTPVVFESAEANYVSAASISNDKVVIAYRDAGNSSFGTAVVISISSDLQDSVGIA
;
A
#
# COMPACT_ATOMS: atom_id res chain seq x y z
N THR A 1 -21.72 35.72 103.43
CA THR A 1 -20.76 35.88 102.33
C THR A 1 -20.04 37.19 102.53
N THR A 2 -18.80 37.07 102.98
CA THR A 2 -17.94 38.19 103.38
C THR A 2 -17.28 38.75 102.13
N THR A 3 -17.58 40.00 101.80
CA THR A 3 -16.84 40.73 100.76
C THR A 3 -15.49 41.09 101.35
N ILE A 4 -14.44 40.38 100.94
CA ILE A 4 -13.08 40.74 101.29
C ILE A 4 -12.48 41.44 100.08
N SER A 5 -12.13 42.71 100.24
CA SER A 5 -11.45 43.53 99.23
C SER A 5 -9.99 43.69 99.66
N PHE A 6 -9.06 43.41 98.74
CA PHE A 6 -7.64 43.66 98.94
C PHE A 6 -7.09 44.53 97.82
N ALA A 7 -6.29 45.51 98.22
CA ALA A 7 -5.44 46.29 97.33
C ALA A 7 -4.10 45.55 97.18
N THR A 8 -3.64 45.37 95.94
CA THR A 8 -2.34 44.79 95.51
C THR A 8 -2.28 43.27 95.26
N SER A 9 -2.66 42.94 94.02
CA SER A 9 -2.10 41.96 93.07
C SER A 9 -1.15 40.87 93.59
N SER A 10 -1.71 39.77 94.07
CA SER A 10 -1.38 38.38 93.67
C SER A 10 -2.15 37.43 94.57
N LEU A 11 -3.05 36.64 93.98
CA LEU A 11 -3.85 35.64 94.67
C LEU A 11 -3.24 34.27 94.35
N VAL A 12 -2.42 33.73 95.25
CA VAL A 12 -1.90 32.36 95.14
C VAL A 12 -2.79 31.47 96.00
N PHE A 13 -3.64 30.67 95.38
CA PHE A 13 -4.37 29.60 96.06
C PHE A 13 -3.54 28.32 95.99
N ASN A 14 -3.06 27.84 97.13
CA ASN A 14 -2.51 26.49 97.24
C ASN A 14 -3.69 25.57 97.61
N LEU A 15 -4.20 24.81 96.64
CA LEU A 15 -5.39 23.97 96.80
C LEU A 15 -4.98 22.49 96.73
N ASP A 16 -4.86 21.88 97.91
CA ASP A 16 -4.62 20.45 98.06
C ASP A 16 -5.95 19.66 98.12
N GLY A 17 -7.04 20.16 97.52
CA GLY A 17 -8.38 19.59 97.70
C GLY A 17 -9.37 19.88 96.57
N ILE A 18 -10.03 18.80 96.13
CA ILE A 18 -11.05 18.71 95.08
C ILE A 18 -12.30 19.52 95.47
N GLY A 19 -12.42 20.73 94.93
CA GLY A 19 -13.63 21.54 95.04
C GLY A 19 -13.64 22.56 93.91
N ASP A 20 -14.76 22.61 93.17
CA ASP A 20 -14.95 23.59 92.11
C ASP A 20 -14.89 25.01 92.69
N PHE A 21 -14.07 25.87 92.09
CA PHE A 21 -14.03 27.30 92.41
C PHE A 21 -14.32 28.10 91.15
N ASP A 22 -15.27 29.01 91.25
CA ASP A 22 -15.67 29.91 90.17
C ASP A 22 -14.84 31.20 90.29
N ILE A 23 -13.94 31.44 89.34
CA ILE A 23 -13.12 32.66 89.29
C ILE A 23 -13.82 33.65 88.36
N GLN A 24 -14.46 34.66 88.94
CA GLN A 24 -14.95 35.81 88.18
C GLN A 24 -13.82 36.83 88.00
N ASP A 25 -13.28 36.94 86.79
CA ASP A 25 -12.32 37.97 86.40
C ASP A 25 -13.01 39.34 86.34
N ASN A 26 -12.51 40.31 87.11
CA ASN A 26 -12.99 41.69 87.13
C ASN A 26 -12.14 42.62 86.25
N GLY A 27 -11.51 42.09 85.20
CA GLY A 27 -10.80 42.85 84.17
C GLY A 27 -9.30 43.03 84.40
N SER A 28 -8.63 42.15 85.15
CA SER A 28 -7.17 42.12 85.21
C SER A 28 -6.64 40.97 84.37
N SER A 29 -6.02 41.35 83.26
CA SER A 29 -5.38 40.46 82.30
C SER A 29 -4.37 39.55 83.00
N VAL A 30 -4.41 38.26 82.62
CA VAL A 30 -3.52 37.16 83.02
C VAL A 30 -4.03 36.33 84.22
N LEU A 31 -4.92 35.39 83.90
CA LEU A 31 -5.19 34.21 84.73
C LEU A 31 -4.13 33.14 84.42
N PHE A 32 -3.19 32.89 85.34
CA PHE A 32 -2.32 31.72 85.29
C PHE A 32 -3.01 30.55 85.98
N ILE A 33 -3.63 29.66 85.20
CA ILE A 33 -4.07 28.35 85.70
C ILE A 33 -2.89 27.39 85.55
N ASN A 34 -2.17 27.11 86.64
CA ASN A 34 -1.20 26.01 86.69
C ASN A 34 -1.89 24.81 87.35
N ASP A 35 -2.83 24.21 86.63
CA ASP A 35 -3.50 22.99 87.07
C ASP A 35 -2.77 21.77 86.49
N SER A 36 -2.61 20.75 87.33
CA SER A 36 -2.09 19.43 86.93
C SER A 36 -3.21 18.43 86.61
N GLY A 37 -4.47 18.83 86.81
CA GLY A 37 -5.69 18.10 86.48
C GLY A 37 -6.36 18.53 85.17
N ASN A 38 -7.57 18.01 84.94
CA ASN A 38 -8.38 18.38 83.78
C ASN A 38 -9.00 19.77 84.02
N VAL A 39 -8.69 20.73 83.14
CA VAL A 39 -9.35 22.04 83.12
C VAL A 39 -10.57 21.98 82.21
N ASP A 40 -11.77 21.97 82.80
CA ASP A 40 -13.03 22.08 82.06
C ASP A 40 -13.39 23.55 81.86
N ILE A 41 -13.56 23.98 80.60
CA ILE A 41 -13.95 25.36 80.26
C ILE A 41 -15.31 25.29 79.58
N ALA A 42 -16.36 25.66 80.31
CA ALA A 42 -17.76 25.55 79.88
C ALA A 42 -18.22 26.65 78.89
N GLY A 43 -17.29 27.39 78.26
CA GLY A 43 -17.58 28.51 77.37
C GLY A 43 -16.53 28.70 76.25
N PRO A 44 -16.81 29.57 75.26
CA PRO A 44 -15.86 29.83 74.17
C PRO A 44 -14.57 30.46 74.71
N LEU A 45 -13.43 29.85 74.39
CA LEU A 45 -12.12 30.38 74.73
C LEU A 45 -11.72 31.49 73.74
N GLY A 46 -11.82 32.75 74.15
CA GLY A 46 -11.29 33.87 73.39
C GLY A 46 -9.82 34.09 73.72
N VAL A 47 -8.89 33.63 72.86
CA VAL A 47 -7.46 33.88 73.05
C VAL A 47 -6.97 34.88 72.02
N THR A 48 -6.56 36.07 72.45
CA THR A 48 -5.78 37.00 71.63
C THR A 48 -4.30 36.71 71.84
N GLY A 49 -3.69 35.94 70.93
CA GLY A 49 -2.28 35.53 71.00
C GLY A 49 -2.04 34.11 70.48
N THR A 50 -0.78 33.67 70.51
CA THR A 50 -0.41 32.28 70.18
C THR A 50 -0.87 31.33 71.29
N THR A 51 -1.70 30.34 70.95
CA THR A 51 -2.08 29.26 71.87
C THR A 51 -1.33 27.99 71.47
N THR A 52 -0.55 27.42 72.39
CA THR A 52 0.14 26.15 72.17
C THR A 52 -0.63 25.04 72.89
N LEU A 53 -1.33 24.18 72.15
CA LEU A 53 -1.95 22.96 72.68
C LEU A 53 -0.98 21.78 72.47
N ALA A 54 -0.40 21.27 73.54
CA ALA A 54 0.41 20.06 73.51
C ALA A 54 -0.46 18.83 73.85
N THR A 55 -0.44 17.80 73.02
CA THR A 55 -1.01 16.46 73.27
C THR A 55 -2.52 16.39 73.59
N THR A 56 -3.36 17.15 72.88
CA THR A 56 -4.82 17.12 73.08
C THR A 56 -5.54 16.20 72.09
N THR A 57 -6.63 15.55 72.53
CA THR A 57 -7.60 14.89 71.64
C THR A 57 -8.79 15.80 71.45
N LEU A 58 -8.96 16.41 70.27
CA LEU A 58 -10.13 17.24 69.97
C LEU A 58 -11.22 16.36 69.33
N ALA A 59 -12.39 16.27 69.97
CA ALA A 59 -13.54 15.59 69.36
C ALA A 59 -14.11 16.36 68.16
N LYS A 60 -14.01 17.69 68.17
CA LYS A 60 -14.39 18.58 67.06
C LYS A 60 -13.63 19.91 67.14
N ALA A 61 -13.03 20.32 66.04
CA ALA A 61 -12.46 21.66 65.87
C ALA A 61 -13.19 22.35 64.71
N THR A 62 -13.71 23.56 64.94
CA THR A 62 -14.27 24.41 63.89
C THR A 62 -13.40 25.66 63.79
N VAL A 63 -12.70 25.84 62.68
CA VAL A 63 -11.94 27.06 62.39
C VAL A 63 -12.68 27.79 61.27
N SER A 64 -13.05 29.05 61.50
CA SER A 64 -13.81 29.88 60.55
C SER A 64 -12.93 30.72 59.62
N GLY A 65 -11.61 30.53 59.67
CA GLY A 65 -10.62 31.24 58.86
C GLY A 65 -9.53 30.29 58.36
N ASP A 66 -8.47 30.86 57.78
CA ASP A 66 -7.36 30.08 57.23
C ASP A 66 -6.60 29.33 58.33
N ILE A 67 -6.24 28.08 58.06
CA ILE A 67 -5.38 27.28 58.92
C ILE A 67 -4.00 27.23 58.28
N ASP A 68 -3.06 28.01 58.80
CA ASP A 68 -1.64 27.89 58.46
C ASP A 68 -0.97 26.83 59.35
N VAL A 69 -0.69 25.66 58.78
CA VAL A 69 0.09 24.60 59.45
C VAL A 69 1.53 24.65 58.94
N SER A 70 2.44 25.18 59.74
CA SER A 70 3.88 25.28 59.41
C SER A 70 4.68 24.00 59.69
N GLY A 71 4.03 22.96 60.23
CA GLY A 71 4.61 21.65 60.54
C GLY A 71 3.93 20.49 59.78
N LEU A 72 4.29 19.26 60.14
CA LEU A 72 3.67 18.06 59.55
C LEU A 72 2.23 17.89 60.05
N LEU A 73 1.25 17.95 59.15
CA LEU A 73 -0.12 17.53 59.44
C LEU A 73 -0.26 16.02 59.20
N GLY A 74 -0.02 15.21 60.22
CA GLY A 74 -0.26 13.77 60.17
C GLY A 74 -1.71 13.45 60.51
N VAL A 75 -2.49 12.94 59.55
CA VAL A 75 -3.82 12.37 59.84
C VAL A 75 -3.72 10.85 59.84
N ILE A 76 -4.02 10.23 60.98
CA ILE A 76 -4.13 8.77 61.10
C ILE A 76 -5.61 8.41 60.93
N GLY A 77 -5.96 7.71 59.85
CA GLY A 77 -7.35 7.32 59.51
C GLY A 77 -7.87 7.98 58.23
N THR A 78 -9.18 7.99 58.03
CA THR A 78 -9.83 8.55 56.84
C THR A 78 -10.08 10.04 56.99
N SER A 79 -9.38 10.87 56.22
CA SER A 79 -9.71 12.28 56.03
C SER A 79 -10.75 12.43 54.93
N THR A 80 -11.96 12.87 55.25
CA THR A 80 -12.99 13.18 54.25
C THR A 80 -13.14 14.69 54.11
N LEU A 81 -12.77 15.25 52.95
CA LEU A 81 -13.00 16.65 52.62
C LEU A 81 -14.29 16.76 51.78
N ALA A 82 -15.44 16.83 52.46
CA ALA A 82 -16.74 16.88 51.78
C ALA A 82 -17.09 18.31 51.36
N THR A 83 -17.57 18.49 50.12
CA THR A 83 -18.18 19.72 49.57
C THR A 83 -17.28 20.93 49.29
N THR A 84 -15.96 20.80 49.32
CA THR A 84 -15.02 21.90 49.02
C THR A 84 -14.59 21.94 47.55
N THR A 85 -14.75 23.10 46.90
CA THR A 85 -14.02 23.41 45.65
C THR A 85 -12.57 23.74 46.02
N ILE A 86 -11.65 22.80 45.82
CA ILE A 86 -10.22 23.08 45.93
C ILE A 86 -9.81 23.89 44.69
N ALA A 87 -9.72 25.21 44.82
CA ALA A 87 -9.35 26.09 43.70
C ALA A 87 -7.92 25.82 43.20
N LYS A 88 -6.99 25.46 44.10
CA LYS A 88 -5.62 25.07 43.78
C LYS A 88 -5.02 24.22 44.90
N LEU A 89 -4.55 23.01 44.58
CA LEU A 89 -3.68 22.21 45.44
C LEU A 89 -2.27 22.26 44.85
N THR A 90 -1.31 22.85 45.57
CA THR A 90 0.11 22.85 45.16
C THR A 90 0.88 21.97 46.12
N VAL A 91 1.37 20.82 45.64
CA VAL A 91 2.29 19.97 46.39
C VAL A 91 3.68 20.18 45.83
N SER A 92 4.57 20.80 46.60
CA SER A 92 5.97 20.94 46.24
C SER A 92 6.77 19.77 46.82
N GLY A 93 6.87 18.68 46.06
CA GLY A 93 7.62 17.48 46.43
C GLY A 93 6.99 16.18 45.91
N ASP A 94 7.68 15.07 46.13
CA ASP A 94 7.18 13.74 45.74
C ASP A 94 5.93 13.39 46.55
N THR A 95 4.82 13.14 45.85
CA THR A 95 3.59 12.68 46.47
C THR A 95 3.51 11.17 46.29
N THR A 96 3.63 10.40 47.37
CA THR A 96 3.45 8.95 47.34
C THR A 96 2.02 8.60 47.72
N LEU A 97 1.20 8.13 46.78
CA LEU A 97 -0.11 7.53 47.09
C LEU A 97 0.06 6.01 47.21
N SER A 98 -0.19 5.47 48.39
CA SER A 98 -0.15 4.02 48.66
C SER A 98 -1.44 3.28 48.29
N GLY A 99 -2.42 3.96 47.69
CA GLY A 99 -3.72 3.42 47.27
C GLY A 99 -4.16 3.94 45.90
N ALA A 100 -5.34 3.49 45.45
CA ALA A 100 -5.90 3.89 44.15
C ALA A 100 -6.34 5.37 44.15
N LEU A 101 -6.09 6.06 43.04
CA LEU A 101 -6.60 7.40 42.77
C LEU A 101 -7.77 7.30 41.76
N ASP A 102 -9.00 7.46 42.24
CA ASP A 102 -10.19 7.57 41.38
C ASP A 102 -10.47 9.03 41.06
N VAL A 103 -10.44 9.40 39.77
CA VAL A 103 -10.78 10.75 39.30
C VAL A 103 -12.00 10.70 38.38
N THR A 104 -13.13 11.23 38.84
CA THR A 104 -14.32 11.46 38.01
C THR A 104 -14.21 12.85 37.37
N GLY A 105 -13.49 12.97 36.25
CA GLY A 105 -13.30 14.26 35.54
C GLY A 105 -12.10 14.29 34.60
N LEU A 106 -11.82 15.46 34.02
CA LEU A 106 -10.66 15.67 33.14
C LEU A 106 -9.37 15.82 33.99
N VAL A 107 -8.39 14.96 33.74
CA VAL A 107 -7.05 15.05 34.34
C VAL A 107 -6.10 15.71 33.34
N GLY A 108 -5.61 16.92 33.65
CA GLY A 108 -4.60 17.62 32.86
C GLY A 108 -3.21 17.41 33.45
N LEU A 109 -2.32 16.72 32.73
CA LEU A 109 -0.92 16.48 33.13
C LEU A 109 -0.01 17.36 32.28
N ALA A 110 0.63 18.36 32.89
CA ALA A 110 1.40 19.35 32.13
C ALA A 110 2.80 18.87 31.73
N THR A 111 3.48 18.02 32.53
CA THR A 111 4.89 17.60 32.27
C THR A 111 5.35 16.35 33.05
N THR A 112 4.55 15.30 33.20
CA THR A 112 4.94 14.11 33.99
C THR A 112 5.57 13.00 33.14
N THR A 113 6.71 12.48 33.62
CA THR A 113 7.20 11.14 33.26
C THR A 113 6.31 10.12 33.98
N ILE A 114 5.55 9.32 33.23
CA ILE A 114 4.75 8.22 33.80
C ILE A 114 5.65 6.98 33.82
N ASP A 115 6.07 6.54 35.00
CA ASP A 115 6.89 5.33 35.14
C ASP A 115 6.01 4.07 35.01
N ASN A 116 6.47 3.11 34.21
CA ASN A 116 5.72 1.96 33.71
C ASN A 116 5.21 1.03 34.83
N ALA A 117 5.80 1.10 36.03
CA ALA A 117 5.40 0.27 37.17
C ALA A 117 3.99 0.57 37.72
N ALA A 118 3.39 1.73 37.40
CA ALA A 118 2.14 2.19 38.01
C ALA A 118 0.86 1.82 37.23
N ILE A 119 0.95 1.35 35.98
CA ILE A 119 -0.23 1.10 35.15
C ILE A 119 -0.46 -0.41 34.98
N THR A 120 -1.36 -0.97 35.77
CA THR A 120 -1.78 -2.38 35.69
C THR A 120 -3.06 -2.60 34.88
N ASN A 121 -3.71 -1.53 34.40
CA ASN A 121 -4.98 -1.53 33.67
C ASN A 121 -4.90 -0.68 32.37
N THR A 122 -6.02 -0.12 31.90
CA THR A 122 -6.15 0.62 30.65
C THR A 122 -5.87 2.12 30.83
N LEU A 123 -4.98 2.68 29.98
CA LEU A 123 -4.77 4.12 29.84
C LEU A 123 -5.41 4.63 28.54
N THR A 124 -6.42 5.50 28.64
CA THR A 124 -7.10 6.10 27.47
C THR A 124 -6.63 7.54 27.30
N ALA A 125 -5.89 7.84 26.23
CA ALA A 125 -5.41 9.19 25.91
C ALA A 125 -6.14 9.76 24.68
N ASN A 126 -6.90 10.85 24.85
CA ASN A 126 -7.69 11.46 23.77
C ASN A 126 -6.87 12.29 22.77
N LEU A 127 -5.61 12.63 23.09
CA LEU A 127 -4.74 13.49 22.25
C LEU A 127 -3.34 12.89 22.00
N GLY A 128 -3.18 11.58 22.22
CA GLY A 128 -1.91 10.87 22.04
C GLY A 128 -1.16 10.61 23.35
N LEU A 129 -0.45 9.48 23.40
CA LEU A 129 0.35 9.01 24.54
C LEU A 129 1.83 9.06 24.16
N VAL A 130 2.65 9.79 24.92
CA VAL A 130 4.11 9.88 24.72
C VAL A 130 4.81 9.03 25.79
N ILE A 131 5.45 7.93 25.37
CA ILE A 131 6.17 7.00 26.28
C ILE A 131 7.67 7.35 26.25
N ALA A 132 8.28 7.53 27.43
CA ALA A 132 9.62 8.12 27.55
C ALA A 132 10.80 7.12 27.56
N SER A 133 10.60 5.79 27.58
CA SER A 133 11.70 4.84 27.35
C SER A 133 11.26 3.41 27.00
N SER A 134 12.14 2.74 26.24
CA SER A 134 12.09 1.37 25.67
C SER A 134 10.70 0.81 25.32
N THR A 135 10.34 0.89 24.04
CA THR A 135 9.18 0.20 23.47
C THR A 135 9.23 -1.30 23.80
N PRO A 136 8.20 -1.88 24.43
CA PRO A 136 8.10 -3.31 24.63
C PRO A 136 8.17 -4.05 23.29
N ALA A 137 8.91 -5.17 23.23
CA ALA A 137 9.19 -5.91 22.00
C ALA A 137 7.94 -6.49 21.28
N THR A 138 6.74 -6.34 21.85
CA THR A 138 5.51 -6.99 21.38
C THR A 138 4.28 -6.08 21.48
N THR A 139 4.37 -4.83 21.02
CA THR A 139 3.16 -3.99 20.93
C THR A 139 2.32 -4.38 19.72
N THR A 140 1.08 -4.80 19.97
CA THR A 140 0.05 -5.02 18.93
C THR A 140 -0.64 -3.73 18.49
N LEU A 141 -0.31 -2.59 19.11
CA LEU A 141 -0.91 -1.28 18.88
C LEU A 141 0.10 -0.31 18.23
N ALA A 142 -0.40 0.54 17.34
CA ALA A 142 0.36 1.62 16.70
C ALA A 142 0.65 2.74 17.70
N LEU A 143 1.91 3.16 17.83
CA LEU A 143 2.38 4.19 18.76
C LEU A 143 3.13 5.30 18.01
N TYR A 144 3.01 6.55 18.47
CA TYR A 144 3.72 7.70 17.89
C TYR A 144 4.64 8.35 18.93
N ASN A 145 5.85 8.76 18.53
CA ASN A 145 6.73 9.56 19.40
C ASN A 145 6.50 11.08 19.23
N ASN A 146 7.17 11.90 20.03
CA ASN A 146 7.05 13.38 20.01
C ASN A 146 7.52 14.03 18.68
N ALA A 147 8.21 13.27 17.83
CA ALA A 147 8.63 13.68 16.49
C ALA A 147 7.66 13.17 15.39
N GLY A 148 6.53 12.53 15.75
CA GLY A 148 5.55 11.99 14.81
C GLY A 148 5.93 10.64 14.18
N ILE A 149 7.00 9.99 14.67
CA ILE A 149 7.48 8.71 14.13
C ILE A 149 6.60 7.57 14.66
N LEU A 150 6.05 6.77 13.74
CA LEU A 150 5.23 5.59 14.01
C LEU A 150 6.11 4.40 14.40
N TYR A 151 5.74 3.73 15.49
CA TYR A 151 6.30 2.46 15.93
C TYR A 151 5.23 1.37 15.86
N TRP A 152 5.60 0.22 15.31
CA TRP A 152 4.73 -0.95 15.25
C TRP A 152 5.54 -2.21 15.47
N ASN A 153 5.07 -3.10 16.36
CA ASN A 153 5.71 -4.38 16.68
C ASN A 153 7.21 -4.26 17.04
N GLY A 154 7.57 -3.27 17.86
CA GLY A 154 8.95 -3.09 18.35
C GLY A 154 9.95 -2.46 17.36
N SER A 155 9.52 -1.94 16.21
CA SER A 155 10.40 -1.22 15.27
C SER A 155 9.81 0.09 14.75
N THR A 156 10.69 1.00 14.32
CA THR A 156 10.32 2.23 13.62
C THR A 156 9.76 1.89 12.24
N VAL A 157 8.58 2.40 11.94
CA VAL A 157 8.00 2.38 10.60
C VAL A 157 8.48 3.66 9.90
N ASP A 158 9.73 3.65 9.45
CA ASP A 158 10.24 4.71 8.57
C ASP A 158 9.99 4.35 7.10
N SER A 159 9.76 5.38 6.30
CA SER A 159 9.61 5.42 4.84
C SER A 159 10.75 4.79 4.03
N GLY A 160 11.87 4.42 4.68
CA GLY A 160 13.06 3.85 4.04
C GLY A 160 13.34 2.37 4.32
N ASN A 161 12.56 1.69 5.18
CA ASN A 161 12.81 0.28 5.46
C ASN A 161 12.02 -0.61 4.49
N ALA A 162 12.74 -1.38 3.68
CA ALA A 162 12.16 -2.47 2.90
C ALA A 162 11.54 -3.49 3.87
N HIS A 163 10.22 -3.52 3.94
CA HIS A 163 9.50 -4.58 4.65
C HIS A 163 9.54 -5.83 3.79
N GLU A 164 10.42 -6.78 4.11
CA GLU A 164 10.36 -8.11 3.53
C GLU A 164 9.00 -8.75 3.89
N ARG A 165 8.16 -8.97 2.88
CA ARG A 165 6.91 -9.72 3.02
C ARG A 165 7.07 -11.05 2.31
N THR A 166 6.79 -12.13 3.03
CA THR A 166 6.69 -13.47 2.43
C THR A 166 5.33 -13.57 1.74
N VAL A 167 5.35 -13.71 0.42
CA VAL A 167 4.19 -14.03 -0.42
C VAL A 167 4.24 -15.51 -0.78
N THR A 168 3.09 -16.19 -0.76
CA THR A 168 2.96 -17.54 -1.29
C THR A 168 2.42 -17.53 -2.71
N PHE A 169 2.90 -18.47 -3.53
CA PHE A 169 2.49 -18.66 -4.91
C PHE A 169 1.96 -20.09 -5.07
N ASP A 170 0.82 -20.24 -5.73
CA ASP A 170 0.25 -21.55 -6.07
C ASP A 170 0.83 -22.09 -7.40
N GLU A 171 1.80 -21.39 -7.99
CA GLU A 171 2.47 -21.70 -9.26
C GLU A 171 3.99 -21.39 -9.18
N THR A 172 4.78 -21.98 -10.08
CA THR A 172 6.21 -21.72 -10.18
C THR A 172 6.46 -20.30 -10.70
N ILE A 173 7.26 -19.52 -9.96
CA ILE A 173 7.74 -18.19 -10.35
C ILE A 173 9.21 -18.27 -10.74
N THR A 174 9.55 -17.66 -11.87
CA THR A 174 10.92 -17.52 -12.36
C THR A 174 11.36 -16.05 -12.37
N ALA A 175 12.67 -15.81 -12.35
CA ALA A 175 13.21 -14.47 -12.48
C ALA A 175 12.67 -13.79 -13.76
N GLY A 176 12.16 -12.55 -13.62
CA GLY A 176 11.58 -11.78 -14.73
C GLY A 176 10.06 -11.90 -14.89
N ASP A 177 9.40 -12.79 -14.13
CA ASP A 177 7.93 -12.86 -14.11
C ASP A 177 7.32 -11.59 -13.48
N VAL A 178 6.20 -11.12 -14.05
CA VAL A 178 5.41 -10.03 -13.48
C VAL A 178 4.35 -10.60 -12.55
N ILE A 179 4.36 -10.19 -11.28
CA ILE A 179 3.45 -10.68 -10.23
C ILE A 179 2.47 -9.59 -9.79
N LYS A 180 1.28 -10.00 -9.35
CA LYS A 180 0.31 -9.13 -8.66
C LYS A 180 -0.13 -9.75 -7.35
N ILE A 181 -0.18 -8.91 -6.32
CA ILE A 181 -0.75 -9.26 -5.02
C ILE A 181 -2.27 -9.36 -5.18
N ILE A 182 -2.83 -10.51 -4.78
CA ILE A 182 -4.26 -10.80 -4.94
C ILE A 182 -5.05 -10.73 -3.63
N ASN A 183 -4.38 -10.67 -2.46
CA ASN A 183 -5.02 -10.57 -1.15
C ASN A 183 -4.60 -9.33 -0.36
N ASN A 184 -5.54 -8.80 0.43
CA ASN A 184 -5.46 -7.53 1.16
C ASN A 184 -4.51 -7.60 2.38
N GLY A 185 -3.22 -7.82 2.11
CA GLY A 185 -2.17 -8.01 3.12
C GLY A 185 -0.86 -8.60 2.57
N GLY A 186 -0.81 -9.01 1.29
CA GLY A 186 0.41 -9.57 0.70
C GLY A 186 0.67 -11.04 1.04
N GLU A 187 -0.33 -11.83 1.42
CA GLU A 187 -0.16 -13.26 1.72
C GLU A 187 -0.11 -14.14 0.46
N LYS A 188 -0.78 -13.68 -0.61
CA LYS A 188 -0.86 -14.36 -1.90
C LYS A 188 -0.58 -13.42 -3.05
N ALA A 189 0.17 -13.91 -4.03
CA ALA A 189 0.41 -13.27 -5.31
C ALA A 189 0.20 -14.26 -6.46
N LYS A 190 -0.11 -13.73 -7.64
CA LYS A 190 -0.30 -14.49 -8.87
C LYS A 190 0.58 -13.93 -9.99
N LYS A 191 1.13 -14.81 -10.82
CA LYS A 191 1.81 -14.45 -12.06
C LYS A 191 0.80 -13.87 -13.05
N ILE A 192 1.06 -12.65 -13.50
CA ILE A 192 0.30 -12.00 -14.57
C ILE A 192 0.96 -12.23 -15.92
N LEU A 193 2.30 -12.21 -15.96
CA LEU A 193 3.06 -12.33 -17.19
C LEU A 193 4.30 -13.19 -16.96
N GLY A 194 4.54 -14.13 -17.88
CA GLY A 194 5.82 -14.83 -17.97
C GLY A 194 6.98 -13.89 -18.23
N ALA A 195 8.18 -14.30 -17.80
CA ALA A 195 9.43 -13.65 -18.17
C ALA A 195 9.39 -13.28 -19.66
N ILE A 196 9.40 -11.97 -19.92
CA ILE A 196 9.65 -11.45 -21.27
C ILE A 196 11.12 -11.68 -21.53
N GLY A 197 11.46 -12.91 -21.95
CA GLY A 197 12.82 -13.29 -22.26
C GLY A 197 13.41 -12.34 -23.29
N SER A 198 14.42 -11.58 -22.89
CA SER A 198 15.25 -10.75 -23.79
C SER A 198 16.19 -11.61 -24.67
N SER A 199 16.03 -12.93 -24.68
CA SER A 199 16.83 -13.85 -25.48
C SER A 199 16.11 -14.17 -26.79
N ILE A 200 16.80 -13.94 -27.91
CA ILE A 200 16.38 -14.36 -29.25
C ILE A 200 16.88 -15.79 -29.45
N ASP A 201 15.98 -16.77 -29.41
CA ASP A 201 16.31 -18.17 -29.69
C ASP A 201 16.28 -18.41 -31.20
N ILE A 202 17.43 -18.74 -31.79
CA ILE A 202 17.59 -19.02 -33.23
C ILE A 202 17.67 -20.53 -33.44
N GLY A 203 16.71 -21.08 -34.18
CA GLY A 203 16.68 -22.51 -34.53
C GLY A 203 17.66 -22.91 -35.63
N ALA A 204 17.73 -24.22 -35.90
CA ALA A 204 18.55 -24.76 -36.98
C ALA A 204 18.02 -24.34 -38.37
N THR A 205 18.94 -24.10 -39.31
CA THR A 205 18.59 -23.80 -40.70
C THR A 205 18.03 -25.05 -41.39
N ASN A 206 16.98 -24.86 -42.19
CA ASN A 206 16.38 -25.91 -43.02
C ASN A 206 16.28 -25.39 -44.46
N VAL A 207 16.63 -26.24 -45.43
CA VAL A 207 16.64 -25.89 -46.86
C VAL A 207 15.26 -26.19 -47.45
N PHE A 208 14.62 -25.19 -48.05
CA PHE A 208 13.34 -25.35 -48.77
C PHE A 208 13.50 -25.52 -50.28
N GLU A 209 14.59 -24.99 -50.85
CA GLU A 209 14.96 -25.12 -52.27
C GLU A 209 16.47 -25.38 -52.35
N SER A 210 16.85 -26.40 -53.12
CA SER A 210 18.25 -26.81 -53.29
C SER A 210 18.93 -26.14 -54.49
N ALA A 211 18.15 -25.62 -55.44
CA ALA A 211 18.59 -24.80 -56.54
C ALA A 211 18.72 -23.31 -56.14
N ASN A 212 19.06 -22.46 -57.11
CA ASN A 212 19.10 -21.02 -56.88
C ASN A 212 17.67 -20.48 -56.73
N ALA A 213 17.38 -19.95 -55.54
CA ALA A 213 16.14 -19.24 -55.23
C ALA A 213 16.40 -17.73 -55.14
N ALA A 214 15.60 -16.93 -55.82
CA ALA A 214 15.66 -15.47 -55.82
C ALA A 214 14.30 -14.85 -55.53
N TYR A 215 14.26 -13.52 -55.30
CA TYR A 215 13.02 -12.78 -55.01
C TYR A 215 12.15 -13.47 -53.95
N ILE A 216 12.74 -13.87 -52.83
CA ILE A 216 12.06 -14.66 -51.80
C ILE A 216 11.19 -13.74 -50.95
N SER A 217 9.95 -14.15 -50.68
CA SER A 217 9.04 -13.49 -49.76
C SER A 217 8.31 -14.53 -48.91
N ALA A 218 8.04 -14.19 -47.64
CA ALA A 218 7.37 -15.08 -46.70
C ALA A 218 6.21 -14.36 -46.01
N ALA A 219 5.10 -15.07 -45.80
CA ALA A 219 3.93 -14.59 -45.07
C ALA A 219 3.47 -15.61 -44.03
N SER A 220 3.22 -15.17 -42.80
CA SER A 220 2.62 -15.99 -41.75
C SER A 220 1.15 -16.22 -42.04
N ILE A 221 0.71 -17.47 -42.12
CA ILE A 221 -0.68 -17.83 -42.48
C ILE A 221 -1.49 -18.18 -41.23
N SER A 222 -0.88 -18.86 -40.27
CA SER A 222 -1.42 -19.18 -38.96
C SER A 222 -0.32 -19.05 -37.90
N ASN A 223 -0.63 -19.39 -36.65
CA ASN A 223 0.35 -19.41 -35.55
C ASN A 223 1.56 -20.33 -35.81
N ASP A 224 1.42 -21.32 -36.70
CA ASP A 224 2.40 -22.38 -36.93
C ASP A 224 2.70 -22.61 -38.42
N LYS A 225 2.18 -21.76 -39.31
CA LYS A 225 2.34 -21.91 -40.76
C LYS A 225 2.85 -20.63 -41.41
N VAL A 226 3.77 -20.82 -42.34
CA VAL A 226 4.28 -19.77 -43.24
C VAL A 226 4.17 -20.25 -44.67
N VAL A 227 3.90 -19.34 -45.61
CA VAL A 227 4.11 -19.60 -47.04
C VAL A 227 5.31 -18.81 -47.49
N ILE A 228 6.21 -19.46 -48.21
CA ILE A 228 7.38 -18.84 -48.84
C ILE A 228 7.16 -18.89 -50.34
N GLY A 229 7.07 -17.74 -51.00
CA GLY A 229 7.08 -17.59 -52.46
C GLY A 229 8.46 -17.17 -52.95
N TYR A 230 8.92 -17.74 -54.06
CA TYR A 230 10.26 -17.50 -54.61
C TYR A 230 10.31 -17.74 -56.11
N GLN A 231 11.31 -17.14 -56.76
CA GLN A 231 11.70 -17.47 -58.13
C GLN A 231 12.62 -18.70 -58.06
N ASP A 232 12.24 -19.77 -58.74
CA ASP A 232 13.00 -21.01 -58.83
C ASP A 232 13.82 -21.07 -60.11
N SER A 233 15.09 -20.66 -60.07
CA SER A 233 15.97 -20.72 -61.24
C SER A 233 16.35 -22.15 -61.63
N GLY A 234 16.20 -23.13 -60.73
CA GLY A 234 16.33 -24.56 -61.06
C GLY A 234 15.19 -25.09 -61.91
N ASN A 235 14.05 -24.40 -61.88
CA ASN A 235 12.85 -24.69 -62.65
C ASN A 235 12.48 -23.49 -63.56
N PHE A 236 13.37 -23.12 -64.47
CA PHE A 236 13.13 -22.10 -65.50
C PHE A 236 12.72 -20.69 -64.98
N SER A 237 13.16 -20.34 -63.76
CA SER A 237 12.81 -19.10 -63.07
C SER A 237 11.31 -18.94 -62.80
N TYR A 238 10.61 -20.06 -62.66
CA TYR A 238 9.18 -20.09 -62.35
C TYR A 238 8.87 -19.56 -60.96
N GLY A 239 7.67 -18.99 -60.82
CA GLY A 239 7.14 -18.63 -59.51
C GLY A 239 6.73 -19.88 -58.77
N THR A 240 7.38 -20.17 -57.65
CA THR A 240 7.13 -21.36 -56.82
C THR A 240 6.83 -20.95 -55.40
N ALA A 241 5.95 -21.69 -54.72
CA ALA A 241 5.68 -21.49 -53.30
C ALA A 241 5.72 -22.80 -52.52
N VAL A 242 6.08 -22.70 -51.24
CA VAL A 242 6.12 -23.84 -50.31
C VAL A 242 5.55 -23.45 -48.96
N VAL A 243 4.83 -24.38 -48.32
CA VAL A 243 4.30 -24.22 -46.97
C VAL A 243 5.35 -24.71 -45.97
N GLY A 244 5.71 -23.87 -45.00
CA GLY A 244 6.51 -24.23 -43.84
C GLY A 244 5.63 -24.44 -42.60
N THR A 245 5.92 -25.48 -41.83
CA THR A 245 5.33 -25.73 -40.50
C THR A 245 6.35 -25.46 -39.42
N VAL A 246 6.01 -24.59 -38.47
CA VAL A 246 6.88 -24.14 -37.37
C VAL A 246 6.50 -24.83 -36.08
N SER A 247 7.49 -25.35 -35.35
CA SER A 247 7.32 -25.93 -34.02
C SER A 247 8.48 -25.50 -33.11
N GLY A 248 8.19 -24.61 -32.15
CA GLY A 248 9.22 -23.94 -31.37
C GLY A 248 10.13 -23.11 -32.29
N THR A 249 11.42 -23.42 -32.30
CA THR A 249 12.40 -22.80 -33.21
C THR A 249 12.66 -23.61 -34.48
N SER A 250 12.04 -24.78 -34.65
CA SER A 250 12.23 -25.65 -35.81
C SER A 250 11.21 -25.38 -36.92
N ILE A 251 11.58 -25.65 -38.18
CA ILE A 251 10.70 -25.53 -39.34
C ILE A 251 10.88 -26.74 -40.28
N SER A 252 9.77 -27.24 -40.84
CA SER A 252 9.75 -28.28 -41.88
C SER A 252 8.92 -27.81 -43.08
N PHE A 253 9.28 -28.23 -44.28
CA PHE A 253 8.61 -27.81 -45.52
C PHE A 253 7.76 -28.91 -46.14
N GLY A 254 6.62 -28.51 -46.71
CA GLY A 254 5.81 -29.37 -47.58
C GLY A 254 6.40 -29.51 -48.98
N THR A 255 5.57 -29.91 -49.94
CA THR A 255 5.96 -29.99 -51.36
C THR A 255 5.86 -28.61 -52.02
N PRO A 256 6.90 -28.12 -52.72
CA PRO A 256 6.82 -26.90 -53.52
C PRO A 256 5.79 -27.02 -54.65
N VAL A 257 5.07 -25.93 -54.93
CA VAL A 257 4.03 -25.85 -55.95
C VAL A 257 4.26 -24.61 -56.81
N VAL A 258 4.29 -24.79 -58.13
CA VAL A 258 4.42 -23.69 -59.10
C VAL A 258 3.11 -22.90 -59.15
N PHE A 259 3.19 -21.58 -58.96
CA PHE A 259 2.06 -20.65 -59.11
C PHE A 259 2.11 -19.87 -60.43
N GLU A 260 3.29 -19.78 -61.06
CA GLU A 260 3.47 -19.15 -62.36
C GLU A 260 4.51 -19.93 -63.17
N SER A 261 4.12 -20.39 -64.36
CA SER A 261 4.94 -21.16 -65.30
C SER A 261 5.73 -20.27 -66.28
N ALA A 262 6.18 -19.12 -65.80
CA ALA A 262 7.01 -18.18 -66.51
C ALA A 262 7.99 -17.48 -65.57
N THR A 263 8.95 -16.76 -66.14
CA THR A 263 9.95 -16.02 -65.35
C THR A 263 9.24 -15.01 -64.44
N THR A 264 9.37 -15.21 -63.14
CA THR A 264 8.65 -14.44 -62.12
C THR A 264 9.62 -13.64 -61.28
N MET A 265 9.43 -12.33 -61.12
CA MET A 265 10.34 -11.44 -60.37
C MET A 265 9.58 -10.59 -59.34
N TYR A 266 10.32 -9.98 -58.40
CA TYR A 266 9.75 -9.06 -57.39
C TYR A 266 8.53 -9.64 -56.68
N ILE A 267 8.69 -10.83 -56.08
CA ILE A 267 7.60 -11.53 -55.41
C ILE A 267 7.38 -10.91 -54.03
N SER A 268 6.11 -10.71 -53.67
CA SER A 268 5.70 -10.29 -52.34
C SER A 268 4.47 -11.08 -51.89
N ALA A 269 4.58 -11.75 -50.75
CA ALA A 269 3.52 -12.55 -50.15
C ALA A 269 2.88 -11.80 -48.97
N ALA A 270 1.55 -11.80 -48.90
CA ALA A 270 0.77 -11.23 -47.79
C ALA A 270 -0.35 -12.19 -47.39
N SER A 271 -0.52 -12.41 -46.09
CA SER A 271 -1.54 -13.31 -45.54
C SER A 271 -2.94 -12.70 -45.63
N ILE A 272 -3.95 -13.53 -45.86
CA ILE A 272 -5.35 -13.12 -45.82
C ILE A 272 -6.14 -14.18 -45.07
N GLY A 273 -6.74 -13.81 -43.94
CA GLY A 273 -7.38 -14.78 -43.05
C GLY A 273 -6.36 -15.75 -42.45
N ASN A 274 -6.81 -16.98 -42.19
CA ASN A 274 -6.01 -18.01 -41.48
C ASN A 274 -5.49 -19.13 -42.40
N ASP A 275 -5.86 -19.10 -43.67
CA ASP A 275 -5.62 -20.19 -44.63
C ASP A 275 -5.31 -19.70 -46.05
N LYS A 276 -5.22 -18.38 -46.28
CA LYS A 276 -4.93 -17.83 -47.61
C LYS A 276 -3.75 -16.88 -47.61
N VAL A 277 -3.15 -16.78 -48.79
CA VAL A 277 -2.04 -15.88 -49.10
C VAL A 277 -2.30 -15.23 -50.46
N VAL A 278 -1.98 -13.94 -50.59
CA VAL A 278 -1.82 -13.28 -51.88
C VAL A 278 -0.34 -13.21 -52.19
N ILE A 279 0.03 -13.66 -53.39
CA ILE A 279 1.36 -13.51 -53.94
C ILE A 279 1.26 -12.52 -55.09
N ALA A 280 1.84 -11.34 -54.91
CA ALA A 280 1.97 -10.32 -55.95
C ALA A 280 3.37 -10.40 -56.57
N TYR A 281 3.47 -10.27 -57.89
CA TYR A 281 4.71 -10.46 -58.62
C TYR A 281 4.70 -9.73 -59.96
N ARG A 282 5.90 -9.61 -60.54
CA ARG A 282 6.11 -9.22 -61.93
C ARG A 282 6.13 -10.47 -62.81
N ASP A 283 5.22 -10.53 -63.75
CA ASP A 283 5.05 -11.65 -64.67
C ASP A 283 5.75 -11.38 -66.01
N ASN A 284 6.98 -11.86 -66.19
CA ASN A 284 7.68 -11.66 -67.46
C ASN A 284 7.11 -12.51 -68.61
N GLY A 285 6.35 -13.57 -68.30
CA GLY A 285 5.62 -14.34 -69.31
C GLY A 285 4.45 -13.55 -69.91
N ASN A 286 3.91 -12.61 -69.13
CA ASN A 286 2.81 -11.72 -69.52
C ASN A 286 3.28 -10.26 -69.62
N SER A 287 4.25 -9.98 -70.48
CA SER A 287 4.72 -8.61 -70.79
C SER A 287 5.23 -7.81 -69.58
N SER A 288 5.75 -8.49 -68.55
CA SER A 288 6.19 -7.89 -67.27
C SER A 288 5.08 -7.26 -66.44
N PHE A 289 3.82 -7.61 -66.69
CA PHE A 289 2.68 -7.07 -65.95
C PHE A 289 2.75 -7.38 -64.46
N GLY A 290 2.15 -6.48 -63.67
CA GLY A 290 1.90 -6.73 -62.26
C GLY A 290 0.75 -7.71 -62.11
N THR A 291 1.03 -8.90 -61.59
CA THR A 291 0.05 -9.98 -61.42
C THR A 291 -0.01 -10.39 -59.95
N ALA A 292 -1.21 -10.71 -59.46
CA ALA A 292 -1.43 -11.28 -58.14
C ALA A 292 -2.20 -12.59 -58.23
N ILE A 293 -1.89 -13.53 -57.35
CA ILE A 293 -2.59 -14.82 -57.26
C ILE A 293 -2.89 -15.19 -55.82
N VAL A 294 -4.04 -15.79 -55.59
CA VAL A 294 -4.47 -16.26 -54.26
C VAL A 294 -4.11 -17.73 -54.11
N GLY A 295 -3.35 -18.06 -53.07
CA GLY A 295 -3.09 -19.43 -52.62
C GLY A 295 -3.96 -19.79 -51.42
N THR A 296 -4.47 -21.02 -51.39
CA THR A 296 -5.19 -21.60 -50.24
C THR A 296 -4.36 -22.73 -49.64
N VAL A 297 -4.09 -22.66 -48.33
CA VAL A 297 -3.25 -23.58 -47.57
C VAL A 297 -4.13 -24.64 -46.89
N SER A 298 -3.78 -25.90 -47.06
CA SER A 298 -4.41 -27.02 -46.38
C SER A 298 -3.33 -27.98 -45.86
N GLY A 299 -3.13 -27.99 -44.55
CA GLY A 299 -2.05 -28.76 -43.91
C GLY A 299 -0.66 -28.27 -44.35
N THR A 300 0.04 -29.10 -45.13
CA THR A 300 1.37 -28.80 -45.70
C THR A 300 1.33 -28.51 -47.20
N SER A 301 0.14 -28.40 -47.78
CA SER A 301 -0.09 -28.20 -49.21
C SER A 301 -0.69 -26.82 -49.48
N ILE A 302 -0.48 -26.32 -50.70
CA ILE A 302 -1.05 -25.07 -51.20
C ILE A 302 -1.63 -25.29 -52.60
N SER A 303 -2.78 -24.68 -52.89
CA SER A 303 -3.39 -24.64 -54.22
C SER A 303 -3.65 -23.21 -54.65
N PHE A 304 -3.53 -22.92 -55.93
CA PHE A 304 -3.69 -21.57 -56.47
C PHE A 304 -5.00 -21.39 -57.24
N GLY A 305 -5.59 -20.20 -57.08
CA GLY A 305 -6.75 -19.75 -57.86
C GLY A 305 -6.33 -19.20 -59.23
N THR A 306 -7.17 -18.31 -59.78
CA THR A 306 -6.87 -17.63 -61.05
C THR A 306 -6.00 -16.39 -60.81
N PRO A 307 -4.93 -16.17 -61.58
CA PRO A 307 -4.13 -14.94 -61.50
C PRO A 307 -4.92 -13.72 -61.98
N VAL A 308 -4.68 -12.57 -61.38
CA VAL A 308 -5.31 -11.28 -61.69
C VAL A 308 -4.23 -10.24 -61.96
N VAL A 309 -4.32 -9.58 -63.11
CA VAL A 309 -3.44 -8.44 -63.45
C VAL A 309 -3.92 -7.21 -62.68
N PHE A 310 -3.04 -6.64 -61.85
CA PHE A 310 -3.29 -5.38 -61.14
C PHE A 310 -2.63 -4.18 -61.82
N GLU A 311 -1.67 -4.42 -62.72
CA GLU A 311 -0.99 -3.39 -63.52
C GLU A 311 -0.68 -3.94 -64.92
N SER A 312 -1.12 -3.23 -65.96
CA SER A 312 -0.91 -3.58 -67.38
C SER A 312 0.39 -2.99 -67.97
N ALA A 313 1.40 -2.79 -67.12
CA ALA A 313 2.73 -2.32 -67.45
C ALA A 313 3.77 -2.97 -66.53
N GLU A 314 5.05 -2.69 -66.76
CA GLU A 314 6.12 -3.27 -65.95
C GLU A 314 6.04 -2.81 -64.48
N ALA A 315 5.71 -3.76 -63.59
CA ALA A 315 5.63 -3.53 -62.14
C ALA A 315 6.91 -4.02 -61.46
N ASN A 316 7.74 -3.09 -60.97
CA ASN A 316 8.99 -3.42 -60.28
C ASN A 316 8.91 -3.19 -58.77
N TYR A 317 9.78 -3.84 -58.01
CA TYR A 317 9.90 -3.65 -56.55
C TYR A 317 8.55 -3.75 -55.82
N VAL A 318 7.79 -4.80 -56.14
CA VAL A 318 6.46 -5.05 -55.59
C VAL A 318 6.54 -5.33 -54.10
N SER A 319 5.65 -4.71 -53.33
CA SER A 319 5.49 -4.90 -51.90
C SER A 319 4.01 -5.01 -51.56
N ALA A 320 3.60 -6.13 -50.97
CA ALA A 320 2.24 -6.41 -50.56
C ALA A 320 2.11 -6.37 -49.04
N ALA A 321 1.01 -5.80 -48.53
CA ALA A 321 0.68 -5.78 -47.12
C ALA A 321 -0.81 -6.05 -46.91
N SER A 322 -1.12 -7.00 -46.01
CA SER A 322 -2.48 -7.27 -45.59
C SER A 322 -3.01 -6.16 -44.68
N ILE A 323 -4.21 -5.66 -44.97
CA ILE A 323 -4.87 -4.65 -44.14
C ILE A 323 -6.10 -5.18 -43.40
N SER A 324 -6.67 -6.29 -43.89
CA SER A 324 -7.78 -7.03 -43.27
C SER A 324 -7.83 -8.46 -43.79
N ASN A 325 -8.77 -9.26 -43.30
CA ASN A 325 -8.97 -10.67 -43.72
C ASN A 325 -9.48 -10.83 -45.16
N ASP A 326 -9.66 -9.74 -45.89
CA ASP A 326 -10.20 -9.71 -47.25
C ASP A 326 -9.51 -8.68 -48.14
N LYS A 327 -8.48 -7.95 -47.65
CA LYS A 327 -7.83 -6.88 -48.42
C LYS A 327 -6.33 -6.85 -48.26
N VAL A 328 -5.65 -6.64 -49.38
CA VAL A 328 -4.20 -6.41 -49.48
C VAL A 328 -3.95 -5.13 -50.26
N VAL A 329 -3.01 -4.33 -49.78
CA VAL A 329 -2.44 -3.20 -50.51
C VAL A 329 -1.17 -3.67 -51.19
N ILE A 330 -1.04 -3.42 -52.49
CA ILE A 330 0.17 -3.68 -53.27
C ILE A 330 0.74 -2.34 -53.68
N ALA A 331 1.97 -2.04 -53.27
CA ALA A 331 2.75 -0.90 -53.73
C ALA A 331 3.85 -1.37 -54.69
N TYR A 332 4.12 -0.61 -55.74
CA TYR A 332 5.09 -0.95 -56.77
C TYR A 332 5.65 0.29 -57.47
N ARG A 333 6.81 0.12 -58.12
CA ARG A 333 7.34 1.09 -59.09
C ARG A 333 6.69 0.82 -60.44
N ASP A 334 5.91 1.78 -60.90
CA ASP A 334 5.07 1.70 -62.07
C ASP A 334 5.78 2.25 -63.31
N ALA A 335 6.30 1.36 -64.17
CA ALA A 335 6.97 1.79 -65.40
C ALA A 335 6.01 2.40 -66.42
N GLY A 336 4.72 2.04 -66.39
CA GLY A 336 3.68 2.61 -67.24
C GLY A 336 3.35 4.06 -66.86
N ASN A 337 3.66 4.45 -65.63
CA ASN A 337 3.42 5.78 -65.08
C ASN A 337 4.72 6.45 -64.61
N SER A 338 5.68 6.64 -65.52
CA SER A 338 6.93 7.39 -65.27
C SER A 338 7.76 6.89 -64.09
N SER A 339 7.69 5.59 -63.75
CA SER A 339 8.35 5.00 -62.58
C SER A 339 7.92 5.57 -61.23
N PHE A 340 6.71 6.12 -61.13
CA PHE A 340 6.16 6.57 -59.86
C PHE A 340 5.90 5.39 -58.91
N GLY A 341 5.92 5.68 -57.62
CA GLY A 341 5.38 4.76 -56.62
C GLY A 341 3.86 4.75 -56.74
N THR A 342 3.30 3.64 -57.20
CA THR A 342 1.85 3.43 -57.35
C THR A 342 1.42 2.38 -56.33
N ALA A 343 0.17 2.47 -55.86
CA ALA A 343 -0.42 1.44 -55.02
C ALA A 343 -1.86 1.14 -55.42
N VAL A 344 -2.24 -0.13 -55.27
CA VAL A 344 -3.58 -0.64 -55.57
C VAL A 344 -4.06 -1.52 -54.41
N VAL A 345 -5.37 -1.49 -54.16
CA VAL A 345 -6.02 -2.38 -53.19
C VAL A 345 -6.63 -3.56 -53.95
N ILE A 346 -6.24 -4.77 -53.58
CA ILE A 346 -6.94 -5.99 -53.98
C ILE A 346 -7.93 -6.35 -52.87
N SER A 347 -9.20 -6.47 -53.23
CA SER A 347 -10.24 -7.02 -52.36
C SER A 347 -10.56 -8.44 -52.82
N ILE A 348 -10.53 -9.39 -51.90
CA ILE A 348 -10.92 -10.77 -52.15
C ILE A 348 -12.35 -10.90 -51.68
N SER A 349 -13.30 -10.94 -52.62
CA SER A 349 -14.66 -11.33 -52.28
C SER A 349 -14.65 -12.78 -51.81
N SER A 350 -15.27 -13.04 -50.67
CA SER A 350 -15.87 -14.35 -50.45
C SER A 350 -17.03 -14.44 -51.42
N ASP A 351 -16.78 -14.78 -52.68
CA ASP A 351 -17.88 -15.07 -53.59
C ASP A 351 -18.75 -16.13 -52.91
N LEU A 352 -20.02 -15.77 -52.71
CA LEU A 352 -21.07 -16.59 -52.13
C LEU A 352 -21.11 -17.95 -52.86
N GLN A 353 -20.52 -18.96 -52.24
CA GLN A 353 -20.89 -20.37 -52.46
C GLN A 353 -22.25 -20.70 -51.81
N ASP A 354 -23.05 -19.68 -51.48
CA ASP A 354 -24.48 -19.77 -51.19
C ASP A 354 -25.21 -18.81 -52.13
N SER A 355 -25.27 -19.18 -53.41
CA SER A 355 -26.33 -18.67 -54.28
C SER A 355 -27.10 -19.86 -54.85
N VAL A 356 -28.16 -20.17 -54.11
CA VAL A 356 -29.46 -20.61 -54.63
C VAL A 356 -29.60 -22.12 -54.87
N GLY A 357 -29.82 -22.84 -53.77
CA GLY A 357 -30.94 -23.76 -53.75
C GLY A 357 -32.24 -22.98 -53.96
N ILE A 358 -32.81 -23.06 -55.16
CA ILE A 358 -34.26 -22.90 -55.37
C ILE A 358 -34.78 -24.28 -55.73
N ALA A 359 -35.63 -24.75 -54.82
CA ALA A 359 -36.71 -25.74 -54.90
C ALA A 359 -36.78 -26.67 -56.12
#